data_AF-A0A2G9TEQ7-F1
#
_entry.id   AF-A0A2G9TEQ7-F1
#
_cell.length_a   1.000
_cell.length_b   1.000
_cell.length_c   1.000
_cell.angle_alpha   90.00
_cell.angle_beta   90.00
_cell.angle_gamma   90.00
#
_symmetry.space_group_name_H-M   'P 1'
#
loop_
_entity.id
_entity.type
_entity.pdbx_description
1 polymer ?
#
loop_
_entity_poly.entity_id
_entity_poly.type
_entity_poly.pdbx_seq_one_letter_code
_entity_poly.pdbx_strand_id
1 'polypeptide(L)'
;METLGSKFIAFYDLLMMNMFYNCTDACKDEETHCRNGGFLHPRNCSKCICPSGYGGRLCDERPPGCGEELTANETWQTLEDDLNEHTSEVSDYESEGKGDDEEYDEGDDNEEEISDAYEYEENEFRNAVRLEYRYV
;
A
#
# COMPACT_ATOMS: atom_id res chain seq x y z
N MET A 1 13.20 4.15 -26.23
CA MET A 1 13.26 2.83 -25.56
C MET A 1 12.68 3.06 -24.20
N GLU A 2 11.50 2.52 -23.97
CA GLU A 2 10.87 2.58 -22.66
C GLU A 2 11.24 1.33 -21.88
N THR A 3 11.46 1.49 -20.58
CA THR A 3 11.75 0.40 -19.66
C THR A 3 10.46 -0.01 -18.96
N LEU A 4 10.25 -1.31 -18.76
CA LEU A 4 9.09 -1.87 -18.04
C LEU A 4 9.14 -1.63 -16.50
N GLY A 5 9.90 -0.64 -16.03
CA GLY A 5 10.07 -0.36 -14.60
C GLY A 5 8.96 0.52 -14.06
N SER A 6 8.51 0.26 -12.82
CA SER A 6 7.63 1.18 -12.10
C SER A 6 8.37 2.43 -11.65
N LYS A 7 7.65 3.55 -11.54
CA LYS A 7 8.17 4.81 -10.95
C LYS A 7 8.58 4.63 -9.48
N PHE A 8 7.99 3.65 -8.81
CA PHE A 8 8.24 3.34 -7.40
C PHE A 8 9.04 2.06 -7.25
N ILE A 9 9.92 2.04 -6.25
CA ILE A 9 10.64 0.83 -5.85
C ILE A 9 9.63 -0.13 -5.23
N ALA A 10 9.50 -1.35 -5.77
CA ALA A 10 8.62 -2.33 -5.17
C ALA A 10 9.21 -2.80 -3.83
N PHE A 11 8.36 -3.16 -2.87
CA PHE A 11 8.79 -3.72 -1.59
C PHE A 11 9.78 -4.88 -1.77
N TYR A 12 9.54 -5.75 -2.75
CA TYR A 12 10.43 -6.87 -3.05
C TYR A 12 11.77 -6.46 -3.64
N ASP A 13 11.84 -5.36 -4.40
CA ASP A 13 13.13 -4.83 -4.88
C ASP A 13 13.98 -4.38 -3.69
N LEU A 14 13.36 -3.67 -2.74
CA LEU A 14 14.01 -3.24 -1.52
C LEU A 14 14.47 -4.43 -0.68
N LEU A 15 13.62 -5.43 -0.48
CA LEU A 15 13.97 -6.65 0.26
C LEU A 15 15.11 -7.40 -0.43
N MET A 16 15.05 -7.59 -1.74
CA MET A 16 16.07 -8.28 -2.53
C MET A 16 17.42 -7.58 -2.40
N MET A 17 17.46 -6.25 -2.48
CA MET A 17 18.68 -5.48 -2.30
C MET A 17 19.25 -5.62 -0.88
N ASN A 18 18.39 -5.57 0.15
CA ASN A 18 18.82 -5.77 1.53
C ASN A 18 19.38 -7.19 1.76
N MET A 19 18.77 -8.21 1.16
CA MET A 19 19.27 -9.58 1.24
C MET A 19 20.60 -9.73 0.49
N PHE A 20 20.72 -9.17 -0.72
CA PHE A 20 21.92 -9.26 -1.54
C PHE A 20 23.15 -8.65 -0.88
N TYR A 21 22.97 -7.54 -0.16
CA TYR A 21 24.05 -6.87 0.59
C TYR A 21 24.13 -7.29 2.08
N ASN A 22 23.41 -8.35 2.48
CA ASN A 22 23.36 -8.85 3.86
C ASN A 22 22.95 -7.79 4.92
N CYS A 23 22.16 -6.78 4.53
CA CYS A 23 21.62 -5.80 5.47
C CYS A 23 20.66 -6.43 6.48
N THR A 24 19.98 -7.52 6.11
CA THR A 24 19.09 -8.27 7.01
C THR A 24 19.83 -8.96 8.15
N ASP A 25 21.10 -9.32 7.95
CA ASP A 25 21.94 -9.96 8.97
C ASP A 25 22.29 -9.01 10.12
N ALA A 26 22.19 -7.69 9.91
CA ALA A 26 22.47 -6.68 10.94
C ALA A 26 21.56 -6.84 12.17
N CYS A 27 20.39 -7.44 11.99
CA CYS A 27 19.38 -7.67 13.03
C CYS A 27 19.13 -9.16 13.32
N LYS A 28 20.06 -10.05 12.94
CA LYS A 28 19.85 -11.51 13.05
C LYS A 28 19.65 -12.03 14.47
N ASP A 29 20.18 -11.34 15.46
CA ASP A 29 20.16 -11.74 16.88
C ASP A 29 18.99 -11.10 17.64
N GLU A 30 18.06 -10.46 16.93
CA GLU A 30 16.97 -9.68 17.51
C GLU A 30 15.68 -10.51 17.60
N GLU A 31 14.94 -10.33 18.69
CA GLU A 31 13.69 -11.07 18.95
C GLU A 31 12.46 -10.42 18.29
N THR A 32 12.61 -9.25 17.68
CA THR A 32 11.50 -8.55 17.03
C THR A 32 11.03 -9.34 15.81
N HIS A 33 9.73 -9.62 15.74
CA HIS A 33 9.12 -10.36 14.64
C HIS A 33 8.14 -9.49 13.86
N CYS A 34 8.49 -9.17 12.62
CA CYS A 34 7.61 -8.50 11.68
C CYS A 34 6.46 -9.42 11.24
N ARG A 35 5.28 -8.85 11.05
CA ARG A 35 4.08 -9.50 10.54
C ARG A 35 3.88 -9.19 9.06
N ASN A 36 2.93 -9.89 8.44
CA ASN A 36 2.47 -9.63 7.08
C ASN A 36 3.57 -9.52 6.01
N GLY A 37 4.69 -10.24 6.21
CA GLY A 37 5.80 -10.26 5.26
C GLY A 37 6.79 -9.10 5.36
N GLY A 38 6.69 -8.25 6.39
CA GLY A 38 7.71 -7.23 6.68
C GLY A 38 9.07 -7.81 7.08
N PHE A 39 10.12 -7.01 6.98
CA PHE A 39 11.47 -7.37 7.43
C PHE A 39 12.04 -6.32 8.40
N LEU A 40 12.99 -6.72 9.25
CA LEU A 40 13.57 -5.82 10.25
C LEU A 40 14.29 -4.66 9.57
N HIS A 41 14.08 -3.46 10.10
CA HIS A 41 14.74 -2.28 9.58
C HIS A 41 16.25 -2.36 9.87
N PRO A 42 17.14 -2.40 8.84
CA PRO A 42 18.56 -2.71 9.01
C PRO A 42 19.35 -1.77 9.93
N ARG A 43 18.86 -0.54 10.12
CA ARG A 43 19.47 0.46 11.02
C ARG A 43 18.75 0.61 12.37
N ASN A 44 17.62 -0.07 12.55
CA ASN A 44 16.83 -0.01 13.77
C ASN A 44 16.02 -1.30 13.92
N CYS A 45 16.64 -2.30 14.52
CA CYS A 45 16.07 -3.64 14.64
C CYS A 45 14.84 -3.75 15.56
N SER A 46 14.42 -2.65 16.20
CA SER A 46 13.20 -2.62 17.01
C SER A 46 11.92 -2.38 16.18
N LYS A 47 12.05 -2.07 14.89
CA LYS A 47 10.94 -1.82 13.96
C LYS A 47 11.10 -2.56 12.64
N CYS A 48 10.00 -2.61 11.89
CA CYS A 48 9.89 -3.30 10.62
C CYS A 48 9.71 -2.34 9.46
N ILE A 49 10.20 -2.73 8.29
CA ILE A 49 9.81 -2.15 7.01
C ILE A 49 8.64 -2.99 6.49
N CYS A 50 7.52 -2.32 6.20
CA CYS A 50 6.25 -2.98 5.90
C CYS A 50 5.94 -2.95 4.41
N PRO A 51 5.32 -4.01 3.86
CA PRO A 51 4.71 -3.95 2.54
C PRO A 51 3.60 -2.91 2.49
N SER A 52 3.30 -2.40 1.30
CA SER A 52 2.18 -1.47 1.08
C SER A 52 0.87 -2.03 1.65
N GLY A 53 0.13 -1.19 2.37
CA GLY A 53 -1.11 -1.56 3.05
C GLY A 53 -0.94 -2.04 4.50
N TYR A 54 0.29 -2.19 4.99
CA TYR A 54 0.58 -2.51 6.39
C TYR A 54 1.44 -1.43 7.04
N GLY A 55 1.21 -1.19 8.31
CA GLY A 55 1.91 -0.18 9.11
C GLY A 55 2.12 -0.61 10.55
N GLY A 56 2.49 0.35 11.39
CA GLY A 56 2.88 0.09 12.77
C GLY A 56 4.28 -0.50 12.90
N ARG A 57 4.75 -0.65 14.14
CA ARG A 57 6.13 -1.09 14.42
C ARG A 57 6.42 -2.49 13.90
N LEU A 58 5.40 -3.37 13.90
CA LEU A 58 5.51 -4.77 13.52
C LEU A 58 4.77 -5.13 12.22
N CYS A 59 4.27 -4.14 11.47
CA CYS A 59 3.48 -4.38 10.26
C CYS A 59 2.14 -5.11 10.50
N ASP A 60 1.58 -5.00 11.70
CA ASP A 60 0.31 -5.59 12.13
C ASP A 60 -0.82 -4.56 12.29
N GLU A 61 -0.55 -3.32 11.94
CA GLU A 61 -1.50 -2.23 12.00
C GLU A 61 -1.85 -1.76 10.59
N ARG A 62 -2.95 -1.02 10.47
CA ARG A 62 -3.29 -0.28 9.27
C ARG A 62 -2.37 0.95 9.16
N PRO A 63 -1.80 1.26 7.98
CA PRO A 63 -1.02 2.48 7.80
C PRO A 63 -1.89 3.73 8.05
N PRO A 64 -1.31 4.79 8.63
CA PRO A 64 -2.04 6.04 8.84
C PRO A 64 -2.41 6.67 7.49
N GLY A 65 -3.58 7.30 7.41
CA GLY A 65 -4.02 8.02 6.20
C GLY A 65 -4.53 7.14 5.06
N CYS A 66 -4.67 5.82 5.25
CA CYS A 66 -5.22 4.91 4.23
C CYS A 66 -6.33 4.03 4.85
N GLY A 67 -7.54 4.10 4.31
CA GLY A 67 -8.73 3.41 4.81
C GLY A 67 -9.18 3.81 6.23
N GLU A 68 -10.17 3.09 6.77
CA GLU A 68 -10.74 3.31 8.10
C GLU A 68 -11.20 1.98 8.73
N GLU A 69 -11.33 1.94 10.06
CA GLU A 69 -11.99 0.84 10.77
C GLU A 69 -13.45 1.22 11.08
N LEU A 70 -14.39 0.48 10.51
CA LEU A 70 -15.83 0.69 10.73
C LEU A 70 -16.43 -0.44 11.56
N THR A 71 -17.29 -0.08 12.52
CA THR A 71 -18.07 -1.06 13.30
C THR A 71 -19.38 -1.36 12.59
N ALA A 72 -19.60 -2.63 12.22
CA ALA A 72 -20.80 -3.07 11.52
C ALA A 72 -22.09 -2.75 12.33
N ASN A 73 -23.11 -2.22 11.66
CA ASN A 73 -24.42 -1.94 12.26
C ASN A 73 -25.57 -2.32 11.31
N GLU A 74 -26.82 -2.22 11.78
CA GLU A 74 -28.00 -2.67 11.01
C GLU A 74 -28.24 -1.88 9.70
N THR A 75 -27.54 -0.76 9.51
CA THR A 75 -27.65 0.12 8.34
C THR A 75 -26.39 0.05 7.48
N TRP A 76 -26.54 0.30 6.18
CA TRP A 76 -25.40 0.42 5.29
C TRP A 76 -24.50 1.59 5.71
N GLN A 77 -23.19 1.35 5.67
CA GLN A 77 -22.16 2.36 5.87
C GLN A 77 -21.35 2.48 4.58
N THR A 78 -20.90 3.70 4.28
CA THR A 78 -19.99 3.96 3.16
C THR A 78 -18.61 4.25 3.70
N LEU A 79 -17.60 3.57 3.18
CA LEU A 79 -16.19 3.93 3.34
C LEU A 79 -15.75 4.66 2.08
N GLU A 80 -15.41 5.94 2.21
CA GLU A 80 -14.82 6.75 1.15
C GLU A 80 -13.31 6.84 1.36
N ASP A 81 -12.54 6.63 0.29
CA ASP A 81 -11.09 6.80 0.30
C ASP A 81 -10.64 7.49 -1.01
N ASP A 82 -9.73 8.47 -0.88
CA ASP A 82 -9.18 9.24 -2.00
C ASP A 82 -7.83 8.64 -2.40
N LEU A 83 -7.76 8.04 -3.60
CA LEU A 83 -6.61 7.23 -4.01
C LEU A 83 -5.39 8.02 -4.49
N ASN A 84 -5.37 9.35 -4.32
CA ASN A 84 -4.40 10.23 -4.98
C ASN A 84 -3.58 11.17 -4.08
N GLU A 85 -3.38 10.84 -2.80
CA GLU A 85 -2.29 11.46 -2.04
C GLU A 85 -1.11 10.49 -1.92
N HIS A 86 -0.25 10.50 -2.94
CA HIS A 86 1.10 9.98 -2.79
C HIS A 86 1.92 10.96 -1.94
N THR A 87 1.48 11.25 -0.71
CA THR A 87 2.43 11.63 0.33
C THR A 87 3.25 10.38 0.59
N SER A 88 4.34 10.27 -0.14
CA SER A 88 5.52 9.52 0.23
C SER A 88 6.11 10.11 1.52
N GLU A 89 5.31 10.30 2.57
CA GLU A 89 5.81 10.73 3.85
C GLU A 89 6.23 9.49 4.65
N VAL A 90 7.55 9.36 4.70
CA VAL A 90 8.35 8.45 5.51
C VAL A 90 8.44 7.02 4.96
N SER A 91 9.06 6.88 3.78
CA SER A 91 10.06 5.81 3.73
C SER A 91 11.11 6.15 4.80
N ASP A 92 11.44 5.22 5.69
CA ASP A 92 12.45 5.40 6.74
C ASP A 92 13.89 5.63 6.21
N TYR A 93 14.00 5.91 4.91
CA TYR A 93 15.20 6.25 4.20
C TYR A 93 15.14 7.75 3.89
N GLU A 94 15.74 8.57 4.75
CA GLU A 94 16.09 9.94 4.39
C GLU A 94 16.90 9.93 3.08
N SER A 95 16.31 10.43 2.00
CA SER A 95 17.03 10.76 0.78
C SER A 95 16.55 12.13 0.31
N GLU A 96 17.39 13.15 0.54
CA GLU A 96 17.27 14.45 -0.10
C GLU A 96 17.45 14.26 -1.61
N GLY A 97 16.37 14.39 -2.37
CA GLY A 97 16.39 14.31 -3.84
C GLY A 97 15.23 15.08 -4.44
N LYS A 98 15.52 16.26 -4.98
CA LYS A 98 14.56 17.12 -5.68
C LYS A 98 14.49 16.65 -7.14
N GLY A 99 13.34 16.13 -7.57
CA GLY A 99 13.08 15.72 -8.95
C GLY A 99 12.00 16.59 -9.57
N ASP A 100 12.22 17.01 -10.81
CA ASP A 100 11.41 17.97 -11.55
C ASP A 100 10.16 17.31 -12.15
N ASP A 101 9.01 17.97 -12.03
CA ASP A 101 7.72 17.52 -12.57
C ASP A 101 7.68 17.74 -14.10
N GLU A 102 7.58 16.65 -14.88
CA GLU A 102 7.17 16.70 -16.29
C GLU A 102 5.73 16.18 -16.45
N GLU A 103 4.93 16.97 -17.16
CA GLU A 103 3.51 16.77 -17.48
C GLU A 103 3.35 15.71 -18.58
N TYR A 104 2.47 14.72 -18.36
CA TYR A 104 2.20 13.63 -19.29
C TYR A 104 0.84 13.83 -19.99
N ASP A 105 0.83 13.56 -21.30
CA ASP A 105 -0.34 13.57 -22.19
C ASP A 105 -0.91 12.13 -22.25
N GLU A 106 -2.16 11.92 -21.85
CA GLU A 106 -2.83 10.61 -21.86
C GLU A 106 -3.34 10.28 -23.27
N GLY A 107 -2.91 9.15 -23.82
CA GLY A 107 -3.44 8.60 -25.07
C GLY A 107 -4.68 7.74 -24.84
N ASP A 108 -5.72 7.94 -25.67
CA ASP A 108 -6.98 7.18 -25.69
C ASP A 108 -6.77 5.70 -26.05
N ASP A 109 -6.91 4.80 -25.08
CA ASP A 109 -7.16 3.37 -25.31
C ASP A 109 -8.67 3.10 -25.24
N ASN A 110 -9.24 2.67 -26.38
CA ASN A 110 -10.63 2.20 -26.46
C ASN A 110 -10.79 0.88 -25.69
N GLU A 111 -11.39 0.92 -24.51
CA GLU A 111 -11.86 -0.27 -23.81
C GLU A 111 -13.26 -0.67 -24.29
N GLU A 112 -13.39 -1.91 -24.75
CA GLU A 112 -14.66 -2.51 -25.16
C GLU A 112 -15.40 -3.02 -23.91
N GLU A 113 -16.47 -2.33 -23.48
CA GLU A 113 -17.23 -2.70 -22.28
C GLU A 113 -17.93 -4.06 -22.44
N ILE A 114 -17.52 -5.05 -21.63
CA ILE A 114 -18.31 -6.27 -21.39
C ILE A 114 -19.21 -6.01 -20.17
N SER A 115 -20.47 -5.70 -20.43
CA SER A 115 -21.51 -5.52 -19.40
C SER A 115 -22.22 -6.83 -19.09
N ASP A 116 -21.60 -7.67 -18.26
CA ASP A 116 -22.33 -8.74 -17.58
C ASP A 116 -22.79 -8.23 -16.20
N ALA A 117 -23.92 -7.52 -16.21
CA ALA A 117 -24.59 -7.11 -14.98
C ALA A 117 -25.35 -8.32 -14.38
N TYR A 118 -24.79 -8.91 -13.34
CA TYR A 118 -25.48 -9.87 -12.48
C TYR A 118 -26.31 -9.11 -11.44
N GLU A 119 -27.63 -9.23 -11.54
CA GLU A 119 -28.58 -8.69 -10.57
C GLU A 119 -28.63 -9.63 -9.35
N TYR A 120 -27.99 -9.26 -8.24
CA TYR A 120 -28.10 -9.97 -6.97
C TYR A 120 -29.24 -9.34 -6.15
N GLU A 121 -30.16 -10.15 -5.62
CA GLU A 121 -31.23 -9.67 -4.74
C GLU A 121 -30.63 -8.96 -3.51
N GLU A 122 -30.97 -7.68 -3.29
CA GLU A 122 -30.41 -6.76 -2.27
C GLU A 122 -30.61 -7.19 -0.79
N ASN A 123 -31.12 -8.39 -0.52
CA ASN A 123 -31.66 -8.74 0.80
C ASN A 123 -30.73 -9.56 1.72
N GLU A 124 -29.50 -9.87 1.33
CA GLU A 124 -28.69 -10.83 2.10
C GLU A 124 -27.66 -10.21 3.07
N PHE A 125 -27.30 -8.94 2.94
CA PHE A 125 -26.17 -8.38 3.69
C PHE A 125 -26.59 -7.39 4.79
N ARG A 126 -27.23 -7.91 5.85
CA ARG A 126 -27.37 -7.13 7.09
C ARG A 126 -25.97 -6.88 7.67
N ASN A 127 -25.65 -5.61 7.92
CA ASN A 127 -24.36 -5.13 8.41
C ASN A 127 -23.18 -5.20 7.42
N ALA A 128 -23.39 -4.89 6.14
CA ALA A 128 -22.31 -4.73 5.18
C ALA A 128 -21.89 -3.27 4.95
N VAL A 129 -20.66 -3.11 4.45
CA VAL A 129 -20.03 -1.84 4.15
C VAL A 129 -19.94 -1.69 2.63
N ARG A 130 -20.36 -0.54 2.12
CA ARG A 130 -20.17 -0.13 0.73
C ARG A 130 -18.84 0.60 0.63
N LEU A 131 -17.99 0.16 -0.30
CA LEU A 131 -16.73 0.83 -0.61
C LEU A 131 -16.97 1.80 -1.77
N GLU A 132 -16.55 3.04 -1.62
CA GLU A 132 -16.55 4.03 -2.69
C GLU A 132 -15.14 4.62 -2.81
N TYR A 133 -14.51 4.43 -3.96
CA TYR A 133 -13.19 4.96 -4.27
C TYR A 133 -13.31 6.16 -5.18
N ARG A 134 -12.54 7.22 -4.91
CA ARG A 134 -12.38 8.35 -5.83
C ARG A 134 -10.92 8.47 -6.22
N TYR A 135 -10.67 8.50 -7.52
CA TYR A 135 -9.42 9.02 -8.07
C TYR A 135 -9.59 10.54 -8.14
N VAL A 136 -8.76 11.29 -7.42
CA VAL A 136 -8.88 12.76 -7.30
C VAL A 136 -7.69 13.46 -7.94
#